data_AF-A0A6L7QI22-F1
#
_entry.id   AF-A0A6L7QI22-F1
#
_cell.length_a   1.000
_cell.length_b   1.000
_cell.length_c   1.000
_cell.angle_alpha   90.00
_cell.angle_beta   90.00
_cell.angle_gamma   90.00
#
_symmetry.space_group_name_H-M   'P 1'
#
loop_
_entity.id
_entity.type
_entity.pdbx_description
1 polymer ?
#
loop_
_entity_poly.entity_id
_entity_poly.type
_entity_poly.pdbx_seq_one_letter_code
_entity_poly.pdbx_strand_id
1 'polypeptide(L)'
;MDAEQRFAFDTWGFLAVEDAITPEQIADLQTSVDAKGPELHSQHADRGGFWSQTFVDLLDVPVISEILAELYGGQRPGELPPFRIDHINVHTHGTFNKNLAGGTIHGGNGRLLDPNRPHELI
;
A
#
# COMPACT_ATOMS: atom_id res chain seq x y z
N MET A 1 -9.48 6.17 -17.12
CA MET A 1 -10.02 7.23 -16.25
C MET A 1 -11.18 7.91 -16.98
N ASP A 2 -12.36 8.00 -16.38
CA ASP A 2 -13.47 8.76 -16.95
C ASP A 2 -13.46 10.25 -16.54
N ALA A 3 -14.41 11.03 -17.05
CA ALA A 3 -14.49 12.47 -16.80
C ALA A 3 -14.81 12.82 -15.33
N GLU A 4 -15.59 11.98 -14.64
CA GLU A 4 -15.94 12.19 -13.23
C GLU A 4 -14.73 11.92 -12.34
N GLN A 5 -14.04 10.80 -12.57
CA GLN A 5 -12.77 10.47 -11.92
C GLN A 5 -11.74 11.57 -12.15
N ARG A 6 -11.65 12.11 -13.38
CA ARG A 6 -10.72 13.19 -13.71
C ARG A 6 -11.03 14.46 -12.93
N PHE A 7 -12.30 14.87 -12.93
CA PHE A 7 -12.76 16.01 -12.14
C PHE A 7 -12.45 15.82 -10.65
N ALA A 8 -12.69 14.61 -10.13
CA ALA A 8 -12.43 14.27 -8.74
C ALA A 8 -10.96 14.44 -8.37
N PHE A 9 -10.08 13.85 -9.17
CA PHE A 9 -8.63 13.94 -8.96
C PHE A 9 -8.12 15.38 -9.08
N ASP A 10 -8.55 16.12 -10.12
CA ASP A 10 -8.12 17.51 -10.33
C ASP A 10 -8.64 18.45 -9.22
N THR A 11 -9.77 18.13 -8.59
CA THR A 11 -10.39 18.93 -7.52
C THR A 11 -9.81 18.62 -6.13
N TRP A 12 -9.66 17.33 -5.81
CA TRP A 12 -9.32 16.89 -4.44
C TRP A 12 -7.88 16.40 -4.28
N GLY A 13 -7.17 16.18 -5.39
CA GLY A 13 -5.81 15.64 -5.39
C GLY A 13 -5.72 14.14 -5.07
N PHE A 14 -6.86 13.44 -5.01
CA PHE A 14 -6.92 12.00 -4.83
C PHE A 14 -8.14 11.39 -5.53
N LEU A 15 -8.11 10.08 -5.77
CA LEU A 15 -9.22 9.28 -6.27
C LEU A 15 -9.34 8.00 -5.43
N ALA A 16 -10.56 7.64 -5.06
CA ALA A 16 -10.86 6.33 -4.47
C ALA A 16 -11.51 5.46 -5.55
N VAL A 17 -10.98 4.24 -5.74
CA VAL A 17 -11.53 3.25 -6.68
C VAL A 17 -12.10 2.11 -5.85
N GLU A 18 -13.42 2.02 -5.81
CA GLU A 18 -14.13 0.95 -5.12
C GLU A 18 -13.93 -0.38 -5.87
N ASP A 19 -13.93 -1.48 -5.11
CA ASP A 19 -13.83 -2.84 -5.65
C ASP A 19 -12.63 -3.09 -6.59
N ALA A 20 -11.53 -2.35 -6.39
CA ALA A 20 -10.34 -2.48 -7.22
C ALA A 20 -9.65 -3.86 -7.12
N ILE A 21 -9.92 -4.59 -6.05
CA ILE A 21 -9.42 -5.96 -5.79
C ILE A 21 -10.57 -6.83 -5.29
N THR A 22 -10.45 -8.15 -5.47
CA THR A 22 -11.53 -9.08 -5.14
C THR A 22 -11.57 -9.41 -3.64
N PRO A 23 -12.73 -9.87 -3.11
CA PRO A 23 -12.83 -10.37 -1.74
C PRO A 23 -11.84 -11.49 -1.39
N GLU A 24 -11.50 -12.35 -2.36
CA GLU A 24 -10.52 -13.42 -2.19
C GLU A 24 -9.10 -12.87 -2.02
N GLN A 25 -8.74 -11.86 -2.82
CA GLN A 25 -7.45 -11.16 -2.68
C GLN A 25 -7.38 -10.47 -1.31
N ILE A 26 -8.46 -9.83 -0.87
CA ILE A 26 -8.54 -9.21 0.46
C ILE A 26 -8.31 -10.26 1.56
N ALA A 27 -8.95 -11.43 1.46
CA ALA A 27 -8.82 -12.49 2.46
C ALA A 27 -7.38 -13.06 2.53
N ASP A 28 -6.70 -13.24 1.38
CA ASP A 28 -5.30 -13.69 1.34
C ASP A 28 -4.34 -12.66 1.97
N LEU A 29 -4.51 -11.38 1.61
CA LEU A 29 -3.73 -10.28 2.16
C LEU A 29 -3.90 -10.17 3.68
N GLN A 30 -5.14 -10.25 4.17
CA GLN A 30 -5.46 -10.23 5.60
C GLN A 30 -4.82 -11.40 6.34
N THR A 31 -4.98 -12.63 5.81
CA THR A 31 -4.39 -13.83 6.41
C THR A 31 -2.87 -13.71 6.51
N SER A 32 -2.22 -13.20 5.46
CA SER A 32 -0.78 -12.97 5.43
C SER A 32 -0.33 -11.89 6.42
N VAL A 33 -1.04 -10.77 6.49
CA VAL A 33 -0.77 -9.68 7.45
C VAL A 33 -0.96 -10.16 8.88
N ASP A 34 -2.02 -10.90 9.20
CA ASP A 34 -2.28 -11.37 10.56
C ASP A 34 -1.21 -12.37 11.02
N ALA A 35 -0.71 -13.20 10.10
CA ALA A 35 0.37 -14.14 10.38
C ALA A 35 1.75 -13.48 10.55
N LYS A 36 2.01 -12.36 9.85
CA LYS A 36 3.35 -11.74 9.76
C LYS A 36 3.49 -10.41 10.50
N GLY A 37 2.40 -9.68 10.67
CA GLY A 37 2.29 -8.35 11.27
C GLY A 37 2.87 -8.21 12.69
N PRO A 38 2.74 -9.22 13.58
CA PRO A 38 3.29 -9.15 14.93
C PRO A 38 4.83 -9.09 15.02
N GLU A 39 5.56 -9.50 13.97
CA GLU A 39 7.03 -9.65 14.00
C GLU A 39 7.79 -8.53 13.26
N LEU A 40 7.08 -7.50 12.76
CA LEU A 40 7.66 -6.48 11.89
C LEU A 40 8.43 -5.42 12.68
N HIS A 41 9.58 -5.80 13.25
CA HIS A 41 10.54 -4.91 13.90
C HIS A 41 11.41 -4.12 12.91
N SER A 42 11.29 -4.39 11.61
CA SER A 42 11.88 -3.62 10.51
C SER A 42 10.97 -3.63 9.28
N GLN A 43 11.06 -2.57 8.46
CA GLN A 43 10.33 -2.44 7.19
C GLN A 43 10.77 -3.49 6.13
N HIS A 44 11.73 -4.36 6.45
CA HIS A 44 12.31 -5.36 5.55
C HIS A 44 12.20 -6.80 6.05
N ALA A 45 11.34 -7.06 7.06
CA ALA A 45 11.45 -8.24 7.91
C ALA A 45 11.31 -9.62 7.23
N ASP A 46 10.77 -9.74 6.02
CA ASP A 46 10.96 -10.88 5.12
C ASP A 46 10.42 -10.48 3.74
N ARG A 47 11.18 -10.74 2.66
CA ARG A 47 10.81 -10.43 1.25
C ARG A 47 10.32 -8.99 0.98
N GLY A 48 10.73 -8.01 1.80
CA GLY A 48 10.35 -6.61 1.62
C GLY A 48 8.84 -6.33 1.69
N GLY A 49 8.07 -7.18 2.38
CA GLY A 49 6.61 -7.05 2.49
C GLY A 49 5.81 -7.82 1.43
N PHE A 50 6.48 -8.51 0.48
CA PHE A 50 5.84 -9.41 -0.49
C PHE A 50 5.70 -10.83 0.09
N TRP A 51 4.74 -11.02 0.99
CA TRP A 51 4.57 -12.31 1.70
C TRP A 51 3.83 -13.37 0.89
N SER A 52 3.01 -12.97 -0.07
CA SER A 52 2.29 -13.86 -0.99
C SER A 52 2.32 -13.30 -2.42
N GLN A 53 1.92 -14.12 -3.40
CA GLN A 53 1.78 -13.67 -4.79
C GLN A 53 0.75 -12.54 -4.89
N THR A 54 -0.30 -12.55 -4.05
CA THR A 54 -1.31 -11.48 -4.03
C THR A 54 -0.69 -10.11 -3.73
N PHE A 55 0.36 -10.00 -2.90
CA PHE A 55 1.09 -8.73 -2.74
C PHE A 55 1.83 -8.30 -4.00
N VAL A 56 2.37 -9.24 -4.76
CA VAL A 56 3.05 -8.96 -6.03
C VAL A 56 2.01 -8.52 -7.06
N ASP A 57 0.85 -9.16 -7.10
CA ASP A 57 -0.23 -8.83 -8.02
C ASP A 57 -0.79 -7.42 -7.76
N LEU A 58 -0.66 -6.87 -6.54
CA LEU A 58 -1.01 -5.47 -6.26
C LEU A 58 -0.12 -4.45 -7.01
N LEU A 59 1.04 -4.87 -7.55
CA LEU A 59 1.85 -4.03 -8.43
C LEU A 59 1.21 -3.82 -9.80
N ASP A 60 0.24 -4.63 -10.18
CA ASP A 60 -0.42 -4.54 -11.47
C ASP A 60 -1.93 -4.82 -11.36
N VAL A 61 -2.63 -3.91 -10.69
CA VAL A 61 -4.09 -3.96 -10.60
C VAL A 61 -4.66 -3.28 -11.85
N PRO A 62 -5.35 -3.99 -12.77
CA PRO A 62 -5.68 -3.46 -14.10
C PRO A 62 -6.41 -2.12 -14.09
N VAL A 63 -7.43 -1.97 -13.24
CA VAL A 63 -8.20 -0.72 -13.13
C VAL A 63 -7.34 0.45 -12.63
N ILE A 64 -6.36 0.18 -11.76
CA ILE A 64 -5.42 1.21 -11.27
C ILE A 64 -4.38 1.53 -12.33
N SER A 65 -3.80 0.52 -12.98
CA SER A 65 -2.80 0.68 -14.04
C SER A 65 -3.33 1.56 -15.18
N GLU A 66 -4.58 1.35 -15.61
CA GLU A 66 -5.24 2.19 -16.62
C GLU A 66 -5.43 3.64 -16.17
N ILE A 67 -5.83 3.86 -14.91
CA ILE A 67 -5.98 5.22 -14.36
C ILE A 67 -4.63 5.93 -14.28
N LEU A 68 -3.58 5.24 -13.80
CA LEU A 68 -2.23 5.79 -13.73
C LEU A 68 -1.70 6.14 -15.12
N ALA A 69 -1.89 5.27 -16.12
CA ALA A 69 -1.49 5.56 -17.49
C ALA A 69 -2.13 6.86 -18.01
N GLU A 70 -3.44 7.03 -17.80
CA GLU A 70 -4.16 8.24 -18.20
C GLU A 70 -3.68 9.50 -17.46
N LEU A 71 -3.42 9.41 -16.14
CA LEU A 71 -2.89 10.53 -15.34
C LEU A 71 -1.53 11.03 -15.85
N TYR A 72 -0.68 10.12 -16.36
CA TYR A 72 0.63 10.44 -16.92
C TYR A 72 0.61 10.74 -18.43
N GLY A 73 -0.57 10.96 -19.03
CA GLY A 73 -0.71 11.41 -20.43
C GLY A 73 -0.99 10.30 -21.44
N GLY A 74 -1.39 9.11 -20.96
CA GLY A 74 -1.76 7.96 -21.77
C GLY A 74 -0.57 7.09 -22.18
N GLN A 75 -0.85 5.81 -22.45
CA GLN A 75 0.13 4.87 -22.99
C GLN A 75 0.05 4.88 -24.52
N ARG A 76 1.20 5.01 -25.19
CA ARG A 76 1.26 4.88 -26.64
C ARG A 76 1.31 3.41 -27.07
N PRO A 77 0.73 3.05 -28.22
CA PRO A 77 0.78 1.69 -28.72
C PRO A 77 2.22 1.16 -28.82
N GLY A 78 2.49 0.02 -28.19
CA GLY A 78 3.79 -0.64 -28.22
C GLY A 78 4.84 -0.08 -27.24
N GLU A 79 4.50 0.92 -26.42
CA GLU A 79 5.37 1.43 -25.37
C GLU A 79 5.06 0.81 -24.01
N LEU A 80 6.01 0.88 -23.07
CA LEU A 80 5.77 0.54 -21.66
C LEU A 80 4.84 1.58 -21.01
N PRO A 81 4.21 1.25 -19.87
CA PRO A 81 3.42 2.23 -19.12
C PRO A 81 4.23 3.50 -18.79
N PRO A 82 3.61 4.69 -18.81
CA PRO A 82 4.30 5.97 -18.59
C PRO A 82 4.66 6.22 -17.11
N PHE A 83 4.55 5.20 -16.26
CA PHE A 83 4.84 5.25 -14.84
C PHE A 83 5.67 4.03 -14.42
N ARG A 84 6.32 4.14 -13.26
CA ARG A 84 6.96 3.02 -12.58
C ARG A 84 6.53 3.02 -11.12
N ILE A 85 6.42 1.84 -10.54
CA ILE A 85 6.24 1.72 -9.10
C ILE A 85 7.61 1.86 -8.44
N ASP A 86 7.71 2.82 -7.53
CA ASP A 86 8.95 3.09 -6.79
C ASP A 86 8.98 2.32 -5.47
N HIS A 87 7.87 2.33 -4.72
CA HIS A 87 7.76 1.66 -3.44
C HIS A 87 6.32 1.22 -3.14
N ILE A 88 6.17 0.12 -2.40
CA ILE A 88 4.91 -0.29 -1.76
C ILE A 88 5.06 -0.17 -0.25
N ASN A 89 4.05 0.35 0.43
CA ASN A 89 3.98 0.36 1.89
C ASN A 89 2.77 -0.45 2.37
N VAL A 90 3.01 -1.39 3.27
CA VAL A 90 1.94 -2.17 3.93
C VAL A 90 1.72 -1.58 5.32
N HIS A 91 0.60 -0.87 5.50
CA HIS A 91 0.26 -0.24 6.77
C HIS A 91 -0.55 -1.19 7.67
N THR A 92 0.14 -1.91 8.56
CA THR A 92 -0.47 -2.86 9.51
C THR A 92 -1.01 -2.20 10.79
N HIS A 93 -0.77 -0.90 10.98
CA HIS A 93 -1.07 -0.18 12.22
C HIS A 93 -2.57 -0.05 12.53
N GLY A 94 -3.44 -0.14 11.52
CA GLY A 94 -4.90 -0.10 11.70
C GLY A 94 -5.47 -1.34 12.41
N THR A 95 -4.80 -2.49 12.31
CA THR A 95 -5.21 -3.75 12.96
C THR A 95 -4.85 -3.77 14.45
N PHE A 96 -3.76 -3.10 14.84
CA PHE A 96 -3.25 -3.09 16.22
C PHE A 96 -3.71 -1.92 17.07
N ASN A 97 -4.25 -0.85 16.47
CA ASN A 97 -4.59 0.37 17.21
C ASN A 97 -5.87 1.04 16.68
N LYS A 98 -7.03 0.51 17.10
CA LYS A 98 -8.38 0.97 16.70
C LYS A 98 -8.69 2.45 17.03
N ASN A 99 -7.83 3.13 17.78
CA ASN A 99 -8.01 4.50 18.28
C ASN A 99 -7.00 5.52 17.69
N LEU A 100 -6.41 5.25 16.52
CA LEU A 100 -5.35 6.05 15.86
C LEU A 100 -5.33 7.56 16.18
N ALA A 101 -4.52 7.92 17.19
CA ALA A 101 -3.73 9.13 17.14
C ALA A 101 -2.54 8.82 16.23
N GLY A 102 -2.63 9.24 14.97
CA GLY A 102 -1.64 9.12 13.88
C GLY A 102 -0.34 8.38 14.19
N GLY A 103 -0.19 7.17 13.65
CA GLY A 103 1.10 6.51 13.59
C GLY A 103 2.05 7.25 12.64
N THR A 104 3.29 7.48 13.06
CA THR A 104 4.31 8.13 12.25
C THR A 104 4.83 7.14 11.20
N ILE A 105 4.80 7.54 9.92
CA ILE A 105 5.19 6.71 8.75
C ILE A 105 6.67 6.27 8.79
N HIS A 106 7.49 6.82 9.70
CA HIS A 106 8.94 6.59 9.78
C HIS A 106 9.42 6.11 11.16
N GLY A 107 8.75 5.12 11.76
CA GLY A 107 9.28 4.43 12.95
C GLY A 107 9.12 5.16 14.29
N GLY A 108 8.47 6.33 14.32
CA GLY A 108 8.27 7.13 15.54
C GLY A 108 7.47 6.45 16.66
N ASN A 109 6.79 5.33 16.37
CA ASN A 109 6.03 4.55 17.34
C ASN A 109 6.73 3.28 17.84
N GLY A 110 8.01 3.04 17.48
CA GLY A 110 8.73 1.84 17.90
C GLY A 110 8.71 1.60 19.41
N ARG A 111 8.71 2.67 20.22
CA ARG A 111 8.62 2.62 21.69
C ARG A 111 7.24 2.30 22.25
N LEU A 112 6.16 2.59 21.53
CA LEU A 112 4.80 2.20 21.95
C LEU A 112 4.58 0.71 21.72
N LEU A 113 5.26 0.13 20.73
CA LEU A 113 5.19 -1.28 20.37
C LEU A 113 6.18 -2.12 21.19
N ASP A 114 7.35 -1.57 21.51
CA ASP A 114 8.38 -2.23 22.34
C ASP A 114 9.08 -1.21 23.27
N PRO A 115 8.52 -0.98 24.48
CA PRO A 115 9.06 0.00 25.43
C PRO A 115 10.48 -0.34 25.93
N ASN A 116 10.88 -1.61 25.79
CA ASN A 116 12.14 -2.12 26.33
C ASN A 116 13.29 -2.05 25.31
N ARG A 117 13.01 -1.65 24.05
CA ARG A 117 14.03 -1.56 23.00
C ARG A 117 15.04 -0.43 23.31
N PRO A 118 16.36 -0.71 23.24
CA PRO A 118 17.40 0.29 23.50
C PRO A 118 17.29 1.51 22.59
N HIS A 119 17.57 2.69 23.13
CA HIS A 119 17.43 4.00 22.46
C HIS A 119 18.26 4.13 21.17
N GLU A 120 19.32 3.33 21.05
CA GLU A 120 20.30 3.40 19.96
C GLU A 120 19.86 2.64 18.70
N LEU A 121 18.74 1.92 18.75
CA LEU A 121 18.27 1.01 17.69
C LEU A 121 16.91 1.40 17.09
N ILE A 122 16.48 2.66 17.30
CA ILE A 122 15.26 3.28 16.76
C ILE A 122 15.64 4.36 15.75
#